data_AF-A0A2K8VC07-F1
#
_entry.id   AF-A0A2K8VC07-F1
#
_cell.length_a   1.000
_cell.length_b   1.000
_cell.length_c   1.000
_cell.angle_alpha   90.00
_cell.angle_beta   90.00
_cell.angle_gamma   90.00
#
_symmetry.space_group_name_H-M   'P 1'
#
loop_
_entity.id
_entity.type
_entity.pdbx_description
1 polymer ?
#
loop_
_entity_poly.entity_id
_entity_poly.type
_entity_poly.pdbx_seq_one_letter_code
_entity_poly.pdbx_strand_id
1 'polypeptide(L)'
;MKTTFSKVFAASLMLIIISCKKNPAESPEHKALVAEHETMMKTHEELEKNHSEMSDDHGKMISAHKDTENDSLHLANEKKHATILNSHSTLVEKHKALIADHKALEEKHASGKISLEEMTKDHEELKKQHLEMIDEHKKMLKDHEMIKSEDSKMLEEHKKEESDTTKK
;
A
#
# COMPACT_ATOMS: atom_id res chain seq x y z
N MET A 1 -54.08 -54.98 40.99
CA MET A 1 -52.62 -55.15 41.22
C MET A 1 -51.98 -55.54 39.89
N LYS A 2 -51.02 -54.73 39.41
CA LYS A 2 -49.79 -55.08 38.64
C LYS A 2 -49.96 -56.06 37.46
N THR A 3 -49.57 -55.79 36.21
CA THR A 3 -48.60 -54.86 35.60
C THR A 3 -48.80 -54.89 34.08
N THR A 4 -48.65 -53.74 33.43
CA THR A 4 -48.75 -53.54 31.98
C THR A 4 -47.53 -54.11 31.24
N PHE A 5 -47.78 -54.98 30.26
CA PHE A 5 -46.83 -55.30 29.19
C PHE A 5 -47.03 -54.29 28.06
N SER A 6 -46.03 -53.46 27.76
CA SER A 6 -45.96 -52.78 26.48
C SER A 6 -44.52 -52.76 25.99
N LYS A 7 -44.31 -53.49 24.88
CA LYS A 7 -43.09 -53.52 24.09
C LYS A 7 -43.02 -52.22 23.30
N VAL A 8 -42.05 -51.37 23.58
CA VAL A 8 -41.58 -50.37 22.61
C VAL A 8 -40.07 -50.35 22.67
N PHE A 9 -39.45 -51.05 21.72
CA PHE A 9 -38.05 -50.91 21.36
C PHE A 9 -37.90 -49.54 20.68
N ALA A 10 -37.64 -48.49 21.47
CA ALA A 10 -37.30 -47.18 20.94
C ALA A 10 -35.78 -47.13 20.77
N ALA A 11 -35.31 -47.44 19.57
CA ALA A 11 -33.96 -47.14 19.14
C ALA A 11 -33.77 -45.61 19.17
N SER A 12 -33.17 -45.10 20.24
CA SER A 12 -32.80 -43.69 20.33
C SER A 12 -31.61 -43.46 19.40
N LEU A 13 -31.93 -42.92 18.23
CA LEU A 13 -31.02 -42.47 17.19
C LEU A 13 -29.92 -41.60 17.80
N MET A 14 -28.71 -42.14 17.89
CA MET A 14 -27.53 -41.39 18.29
C MET A 14 -27.25 -40.38 17.17
N LEU A 15 -27.68 -39.14 17.35
CA LEU A 15 -27.32 -38.02 16.47
C LEU A 15 -25.81 -37.81 16.62
N ILE A 16 -25.05 -38.46 15.74
CA ILE A 16 -23.66 -38.12 15.47
C ILE A 16 -23.71 -36.71 14.88
N ILE A 17 -23.56 -35.70 15.74
CA ILE A 17 -23.19 -34.37 15.30
C ILE A 17 -21.80 -34.50 14.68
N ILE A 18 -21.76 -34.72 13.38
CA ILE A 18 -20.57 -34.50 12.58
C ILE A 18 -20.30 -33.00 12.73
N SER A 19 -19.51 -32.65 13.74
CA SER A 19 -18.97 -31.31 13.90
C SER A 19 -18.01 -31.11 12.75
N CYS A 20 -18.54 -30.74 11.59
CA CYS A 20 -17.76 -30.25 10.47
C CYS A 20 -17.04 -29.01 11.00
N LYS A 21 -15.76 -29.15 11.38
CA LYS A 21 -14.84 -28.02 11.49
C LYS A 21 -14.76 -27.39 10.10
N LYS A 22 -15.67 -26.44 9.80
CA LYS A 22 -15.59 -25.63 8.60
C LYS A 22 -14.30 -24.81 8.68
N ASN A 23 -13.54 -24.78 7.60
CA ASN A 23 -12.33 -23.97 7.51
C ASN A 23 -12.71 -22.50 7.78
N PRO A 24 -12.12 -21.83 8.79
CA PRO A 24 -12.40 -20.42 9.08
C PRO A 24 -12.18 -19.50 7.88
N ALA A 25 -11.27 -19.84 6.98
CA ALA A 25 -11.04 -19.08 5.74
C ALA A 25 -12.26 -19.05 4.80
N GLU A 26 -13.17 -20.01 4.93
CA GLU A 26 -14.39 -20.10 4.11
C GLU A 26 -15.58 -19.34 4.74
N SER A 27 -15.40 -18.72 5.90
CA SER A 27 -16.47 -17.99 6.56
C SER A 27 -16.88 -16.75 5.75
N PRO A 28 -18.17 -16.36 5.77
CA PRO A 28 -18.62 -15.12 5.12
C PRO A 28 -17.87 -13.89 5.63
N GLU A 29 -17.53 -13.86 6.92
CA GLU A 29 -16.77 -12.78 7.55
C GLU A 29 -15.37 -12.67 6.95
N HIS A 30 -14.64 -13.79 6.85
CA HIS A 30 -13.31 -13.79 6.22
C HIS A 30 -13.39 -13.39 4.74
N LYS A 31 -14.40 -13.86 3.99
CA LYS A 31 -14.59 -13.46 2.59
C LYS A 31 -14.85 -11.96 2.40
N ALA A 32 -15.55 -11.32 3.35
CA ALA A 32 -15.73 -9.87 3.33
C ALA A 32 -14.39 -9.15 3.56
N LEU A 33 -13.58 -9.61 4.52
CA LEU A 33 -12.24 -9.05 4.78
C LEU A 33 -11.31 -9.20 3.57
N VAL A 34 -11.37 -10.33 2.86
CA VAL A 34 -10.63 -10.54 1.61
C VAL A 34 -11.06 -9.54 0.52
N ALA A 35 -12.35 -9.26 0.38
CA ALA A 35 -12.83 -8.27 -0.59
C ALA A 35 -12.38 -6.83 -0.27
N GLU A 36 -12.34 -6.46 1.02
CA GLU A 36 -11.72 -5.21 1.46
C GLU A 36 -10.23 -5.18 1.09
N HIS A 37 -9.53 -6.29 1.31
CA HIS A 37 -8.11 -6.43 0.98
C HIS A 37 -7.83 -6.28 -0.52
N GLU A 38 -8.61 -6.92 -1.40
CA GLU A 38 -8.48 -6.75 -2.85
C GLU A 38 -8.64 -5.28 -3.29
N THR A 39 -9.48 -4.51 -2.59
CA THR A 39 -9.64 -3.08 -2.84
C THR A 39 -8.40 -2.28 -2.42
N MET A 40 -7.78 -2.63 -1.29
CA MET A 40 -6.51 -2.04 -0.86
C MET A 40 -5.38 -2.34 -1.86
N MET A 41 -5.31 -3.56 -2.38
CA MET A 41 -4.32 -3.96 -3.37
C MET A 41 -4.41 -3.16 -4.68
N LYS A 42 -5.62 -2.90 -5.18
CA LYS A 42 -5.82 -2.01 -6.34
C LYS A 42 -5.32 -0.59 -6.06
N THR A 43 -5.58 -0.08 -4.86
CA THR A 43 -5.03 1.21 -4.43
C THR A 43 -3.50 1.18 -4.49
N HIS A 44 -2.86 0.12 -4.01
CA HIS A 44 -1.40 -0.01 -4.03
C HIS A 44 -0.84 -0.01 -5.46
N GLU A 45 -1.49 -0.70 -6.41
CA GLU A 45 -1.09 -0.71 -7.82
C GLU A 45 -1.16 0.71 -8.44
N GLU A 46 -2.21 1.49 -8.12
CA GLU A 46 -2.32 2.89 -8.54
C GLU A 46 -1.21 3.75 -7.93
N LEU A 47 -0.87 3.56 -6.65
CA LEU A 47 0.23 4.29 -6.00
C LEU A 47 1.58 3.96 -6.65
N GLU A 48 1.83 2.69 -6.98
CA GLU A 48 3.06 2.28 -7.67
C GLU A 48 3.19 2.94 -9.04
N LYS A 49 2.09 3.04 -9.79
CA LYS A 49 2.06 3.79 -11.05
C LYS A 49 2.38 5.27 -10.85
N ASN A 50 1.78 5.92 -9.86
CA ASN A 50 2.09 7.32 -9.53
C ASN A 50 3.57 7.51 -9.17
N HIS A 51 4.17 6.56 -8.43
CA HIS A 51 5.59 6.60 -8.11
C HIS A 51 6.47 6.48 -9.36
N SER A 52 6.08 5.63 -10.32
CA SER A 52 6.78 5.53 -11.61
C SER A 52 6.73 6.84 -12.40
N GLU A 53 5.55 7.45 -12.50
CA GLU A 53 5.37 8.74 -13.19
C GLU A 53 6.20 9.86 -12.53
N MET A 54 6.25 9.87 -11.19
CA MET A 54 7.09 10.78 -10.42
C MET A 54 8.58 10.55 -10.66
N SER A 55 9.02 9.29 -10.80
CA SER A 55 10.41 8.97 -11.14
C SER A 55 10.79 9.49 -12.53
N ASP A 56 9.91 9.31 -13.52
CA ASP A 56 10.10 9.83 -14.88
C ASP A 56 10.17 11.37 -14.90
N ASP A 57 9.31 12.04 -14.14
CA ASP A 57 9.33 13.50 -14.00
C ASP A 57 10.69 14.00 -13.47
N HIS A 58 11.22 13.37 -12.42
CA HIS A 58 12.55 13.73 -11.91
C HIS A 58 13.68 13.44 -12.92
N GLY A 59 13.58 12.35 -13.68
CA GLY A 59 14.54 12.06 -14.76
C GLY A 59 14.58 13.17 -15.83
N LYS A 60 13.42 13.75 -16.15
CA LYS A 60 13.32 14.91 -17.05
C LYS A 60 13.92 16.17 -16.43
N MET A 61 13.64 16.45 -15.16
CA MET A 61 14.20 17.60 -14.44
C MET A 61 15.74 17.56 -14.43
N ILE A 62 16.32 16.42 -14.01
CA ILE A 62 17.77 16.21 -14.01
C ILE A 62 18.35 16.41 -15.41
N SER A 63 17.65 15.95 -16.46
CA SER A 63 18.10 16.12 -17.83
C SER A 63 18.03 17.58 -18.31
N ALA A 64 17.02 18.33 -17.87
CA ALA A 64 16.85 19.75 -18.19
C ALA A 64 17.95 20.62 -17.56
N HIS A 65 18.47 20.23 -16.39
CA HIS A 65 19.51 20.98 -15.69
C HIS A 65 20.96 20.62 -16.05
N LYS A 66 21.18 19.72 -17.01
CA LYS A 66 22.55 19.31 -17.40
C LYS A 66 23.41 20.44 -17.94
N ASP A 67 22.78 21.45 -18.54
CA ASP A 67 23.44 22.54 -19.26
C ASP A 67 23.25 23.91 -18.59
N THR A 68 22.56 23.99 -17.43
CA THR A 68 22.35 25.25 -16.69
C THR A 68 23.56 25.60 -15.82
N GLU A 69 23.88 26.90 -15.75
CA GLU A 69 24.96 27.37 -14.87
C GLU A 69 24.64 27.07 -13.40
N ASN A 70 25.58 26.38 -12.74
CA ASN A 70 25.43 25.92 -11.37
C ASN A 70 25.78 27.04 -10.38
N ASP A 71 24.86 27.97 -10.17
CA ASP A 71 24.99 28.93 -9.08
C ASP A 71 24.76 28.26 -7.71
N SER A 72 25.19 28.93 -6.64
CA SER A 72 25.11 28.39 -5.28
C SER A 72 23.68 28.09 -4.78
N LEU A 73 22.68 28.78 -5.33
CA LEU A 73 21.26 28.61 -4.97
C LEU A 73 20.68 27.38 -5.68
N HIS A 74 21.03 27.19 -6.95
CA HIS A 74 20.66 26.03 -7.75
C HIS A 74 21.17 24.73 -7.10
N LEU A 75 22.47 24.66 -6.77
CA LEU A 75 23.07 23.51 -6.09
C LEU A 75 22.40 23.18 -4.75
N ALA A 76 22.01 24.21 -3.99
CA ALA A 76 21.33 24.01 -2.71
C ALA A 76 19.94 23.39 -2.92
N ASN A 77 19.22 23.83 -3.96
CA ASN A 77 17.90 23.31 -4.28
C ASN A 77 17.96 21.87 -4.83
N GLU A 78 18.88 21.60 -5.77
CA GLU A 78 19.11 20.23 -6.27
C GLU A 78 19.42 19.26 -5.13
N LYS A 79 20.25 19.65 -4.16
CA LYS A 79 20.56 18.82 -2.99
C LYS A 79 19.34 18.56 -2.11
N LYS A 80 18.45 19.54 -1.93
CA LYS A 80 17.18 19.39 -1.23
C LYS A 80 16.28 18.41 -1.98
N HIS A 81 16.14 18.56 -3.30
CA HIS A 81 15.36 17.65 -4.14
C HIS A 81 15.88 16.22 -4.10
N ALA A 82 17.21 16.03 -4.19
CA ALA A 82 17.85 14.72 -4.07
C ALA A 82 17.56 14.05 -2.71
N THR A 83 17.51 14.84 -1.63
CA THR A 83 17.15 14.33 -0.30
C THR A 83 15.70 13.85 -0.25
N ILE A 84 14.78 14.62 -0.82
CA ILE A 84 13.35 14.26 -0.90
C ILE A 84 13.17 13.00 -1.75
N LEU A 85 13.82 12.93 -2.91
CA LEU A 85 13.85 11.76 -3.80
C LEU A 85 14.32 10.48 -3.10
N ASN A 86 15.38 10.57 -2.30
CA ASN A 86 15.88 9.44 -1.53
C ASN A 86 14.88 9.01 -0.44
N SER A 87 14.21 9.96 0.21
CA SER A 87 13.13 9.67 1.16
C SER A 87 11.97 8.95 0.47
N HIS A 88 11.59 9.38 -0.74
CA HIS A 88 10.55 8.73 -1.51
C HIS A 88 10.94 7.31 -1.94
N SER A 89 12.16 7.11 -2.42
CA SER A 89 12.66 5.76 -2.77
C SER A 89 12.62 4.81 -1.57
N THR A 90 13.02 5.30 -0.39
CA THR A 90 12.92 4.51 0.86
C THR A 90 11.48 4.14 1.18
N LEU A 91 10.54 5.06 0.96
CA LEU A 91 9.11 4.83 1.20
C LEU A 91 8.53 3.79 0.21
N VAL A 92 8.90 3.85 -1.06
CA VAL A 92 8.52 2.84 -2.06
C VAL A 92 8.98 1.44 -1.64
N GLU A 93 10.21 1.29 -1.16
CA GLU A 93 10.71 -0.01 -0.71
C GLU A 93 9.95 -0.54 0.53
N LYS A 94 9.55 0.35 1.46
CA LYS A 94 8.66 -0.03 2.57
C LYS A 94 7.31 -0.54 2.08
N HIS A 95 6.72 0.11 1.07
CA HIS A 95 5.45 -0.32 0.50
C HIS A 95 5.56 -1.71 -0.15
N LYS A 96 6.65 -1.97 -0.89
CA LYS A 96 6.91 -3.30 -1.47
C LYS A 96 7.04 -4.38 -0.41
N ALA A 97 7.73 -4.09 0.69
CA ALA A 97 7.84 -5.02 1.82
C ALA A 97 6.46 -5.31 2.45
N LEU A 98 5.64 -4.28 2.66
CA LEU A 98 4.28 -4.43 3.17
C LEU A 98 3.41 -5.30 2.25
N ILE A 99 3.48 -5.10 0.93
CA ILE A 99 2.78 -5.95 -0.05
C ILE A 99 3.25 -7.41 0.03
N ALA A 100 4.53 -7.65 0.29
CA ALA A 100 5.05 -9.01 0.46
C ALA A 100 4.52 -9.66 1.76
N ASP A 101 4.48 -8.91 2.85
CA ASP A 101 3.91 -9.36 4.14
C ASP A 101 2.42 -9.69 4.00
N HIS A 102 1.67 -8.89 3.22
CA HIS A 102 0.27 -9.16 2.90
C HIS A 102 0.10 -10.51 2.18
N LYS A 103 0.89 -10.78 1.13
CA LYS A 103 0.83 -12.06 0.40
C LYS A 103 1.12 -13.25 1.31
N ALA A 104 2.09 -13.11 2.21
CA ALA A 104 2.40 -14.16 3.19
C ALA A 104 1.23 -14.42 4.16
N LEU A 105 0.50 -13.38 4.56
CA LEU A 105 -0.71 -13.52 5.38
C LEU A 105 -1.85 -14.21 4.62
N GLU A 106 -2.05 -13.92 3.34
CA GLU A 106 -3.04 -14.62 2.51
C GLU A 106 -2.75 -16.13 2.43
N GLU A 107 -1.49 -16.51 2.21
CA GLU A 107 -1.06 -17.92 2.22
C GLU A 107 -1.30 -18.57 3.60
N LYS A 108 -0.98 -17.84 4.67
CA LYS A 108 -1.20 -18.28 6.06
C LYS A 108 -2.70 -18.50 6.32
N HIS A 109 -3.58 -17.60 5.89
CA HIS A 109 -5.02 -17.70 6.06
C HIS A 109 -5.60 -18.87 5.25
N ALA A 110 -5.15 -19.04 4.00
CA ALA A 110 -5.55 -20.14 3.11
C ALA A 110 -5.22 -21.53 3.68
N SER A 111 -4.23 -21.63 4.59
CA SER A 111 -3.89 -22.90 5.25
C SER A 111 -5.04 -23.50 6.07
N GLY A 112 -6.02 -22.69 6.48
CA GLY A 112 -7.15 -23.08 7.33
C GLY A 112 -6.78 -23.51 8.74
N LYS A 113 -5.53 -23.26 9.16
CA LYS A 113 -5.00 -23.58 10.49
C LYS A 113 -5.11 -22.41 11.47
N ILE A 114 -5.47 -21.24 10.97
CA ILE A 114 -5.59 -19.99 11.73
C ILE A 114 -7.05 -19.78 12.13
N SER A 115 -7.28 -19.22 13.31
CA SER A 115 -8.62 -18.89 13.78
C SER A 115 -9.17 -17.65 13.08
N LEU A 116 -10.50 -17.52 13.01
CA LEU A 116 -11.12 -16.29 12.49
C LEU A 116 -10.71 -15.06 13.30
N GLU A 117 -10.56 -15.20 14.62
CA GLU A 117 -10.12 -14.10 15.50
C GLU A 117 -8.71 -13.61 15.14
N GLU A 118 -7.78 -14.53 14.87
CA GLU A 118 -6.43 -14.19 14.44
C GLU A 118 -6.43 -13.58 13.03
N MET A 119 -7.23 -14.10 12.09
CA MET A 119 -7.40 -13.50 10.76
C MET A 119 -7.93 -12.06 10.85
N THR A 120 -8.95 -11.80 11.67
CA THR A 120 -9.49 -10.45 11.89
C THR A 120 -8.43 -9.52 12.45
N LYS A 121 -7.62 -9.98 13.42
CA LYS A 121 -6.53 -9.18 13.97
C LYS A 121 -5.46 -8.85 12.92
N ASP A 122 -5.09 -9.82 12.09
CA ASP A 122 -4.17 -9.62 10.98
C ASP A 122 -4.72 -8.53 10.04
N HIS A 123 -6.00 -8.61 9.64
CA HIS A 123 -6.64 -7.61 8.78
C HIS A 123 -6.70 -6.20 9.38
N GLU A 124 -6.98 -6.06 10.68
CA GLU A 124 -7.00 -4.75 11.34
C GLU A 124 -5.60 -4.10 11.36
N GLU A 125 -4.55 -4.88 11.55
CA GLU A 125 -3.17 -4.37 11.46
C GLU A 125 -2.85 -3.93 10.02
N LEU A 126 -3.20 -4.73 9.01
CA LEU A 126 -2.98 -4.37 7.61
C LEU A 126 -3.73 -3.09 7.23
N LYS A 127 -4.97 -2.93 7.71
CA LYS A 127 -5.77 -1.72 7.50
C LYS A 127 -5.11 -0.48 8.09
N LYS A 128 -4.54 -0.60 9.29
CA LYS A 128 -3.79 0.50 9.91
C LYS A 128 -2.56 0.88 9.08
N GLN A 129 -1.77 -0.11 8.66
CA GLN A 129 -0.58 0.11 7.82
C GLN A 129 -0.95 0.72 6.47
N HIS A 130 -2.04 0.27 5.85
CA HIS A 130 -2.58 0.86 4.63
C HIS A 130 -2.95 2.34 4.81
N LEU A 131 -3.60 2.72 5.91
CA LEU A 131 -3.94 4.12 6.17
C LEU A 131 -2.71 5.00 6.39
N GLU A 132 -1.71 4.50 7.12
CA GLU A 132 -0.42 5.18 7.29
C GLU A 132 0.25 5.42 5.92
N MET A 133 0.27 4.39 5.08
CA MET A 133 0.82 4.44 3.72
C MET A 133 0.12 5.48 2.83
N ILE A 134 -1.21 5.59 2.92
CA ILE A 134 -1.99 6.59 2.18
C ILE A 134 -1.62 8.02 2.61
N ASP A 135 -1.41 8.24 3.90
CA ASP A 135 -1.01 9.55 4.40
C ASP A 135 0.43 9.92 4.02
N GLU A 136 1.35 8.94 4.03
CA GLU A 136 2.71 9.09 3.52
C GLU A 136 2.71 9.44 2.02
N HIS A 137 1.86 8.78 1.21
CA HIS A 137 1.73 9.07 -0.21
C HIS A 137 1.17 10.48 -0.46
N LYS A 138 0.17 10.94 0.31
CA LYS A 138 -0.35 12.32 0.20
C LYS A 138 0.74 13.36 0.48
N LYS A 139 1.66 13.07 1.41
CA LYS A 139 2.81 13.94 1.67
C LYS A 139 3.77 13.94 0.48
N MET A 140 4.09 12.77 -0.06
CA MET A 140 4.93 12.62 -1.24
C MET A 140 4.40 13.42 -2.44
N LEU A 141 3.09 13.37 -2.71
CA LEU A 141 2.48 14.15 -3.79
C LEU A 141 2.65 15.65 -3.59
N LYS A 142 2.50 16.15 -2.36
CA LYS A 142 2.74 17.58 -2.06
C LYS A 142 4.21 17.96 -2.27
N ASP A 143 5.13 17.09 -1.85
CA ASP A 143 6.55 17.29 -2.05
C ASP A 143 6.89 17.28 -3.56
N HIS A 144 6.26 16.41 -4.36
CA HIS A 144 6.41 16.38 -5.82
C HIS A 144 5.96 17.68 -6.48
N GLU A 145 4.76 18.17 -6.16
CA GLU A 145 4.22 19.40 -6.74
C GLU A 145 5.07 20.62 -6.35
N MET A 146 5.61 20.63 -5.12
CA MET A 146 6.56 21.66 -4.70
C MET A 146 7.83 21.63 -5.54
N ILE A 147 8.43 20.46 -5.72
CA ILE A 147 9.63 20.27 -6.55
C ILE A 147 9.36 20.74 -7.98
N LYS A 148 8.24 20.32 -8.60
CA LYS A 148 7.86 20.76 -9.96
C LYS A 148 7.74 22.28 -10.07
N SER A 149 7.15 22.93 -9.06
CA SER A 149 7.03 24.39 -9.05
C SER A 149 8.37 25.09 -8.87
N GLU A 150 9.25 24.58 -7.99
CA GLU A 150 10.60 25.12 -7.78
C GLU A 150 11.45 24.94 -9.05
N ASP A 151 11.41 23.76 -9.66
CA ASP A 151 12.09 23.41 -10.91
C ASP A 151 11.69 24.34 -12.07
N SER A 152 10.39 24.55 -12.25
CA SER A 152 9.87 25.43 -13.31
C SER A 152 10.37 26.87 -13.16
N LYS A 153 10.44 27.39 -11.92
CA LYS A 153 10.95 28.74 -11.64
C LYS A 153 12.44 28.85 -11.97
N MET A 154 13.24 27.88 -11.56
CA MET A 154 14.68 27.87 -11.87
C MET A 154 14.92 27.90 -13.38
N LEU A 155 14.19 27.09 -14.16
CA LEU A 155 14.30 27.10 -15.62
C LEU A 155 13.88 28.43 -16.27
N GLU A 156 12.89 29.13 -15.71
CA GLU A 156 12.51 30.47 -16.18
C GLU A 156 13.56 31.53 -15.85
N GLU A 157 14.18 31.45 -14.68
CA GLU A 157 15.25 32.36 -14.25
C GLU A 157 16.47 32.21 -15.18
N HIS A 158 16.92 30.98 -15.45
CA HIS A 158 18.02 30.73 -16.38
C HIS A 158 17.76 31.27 -17.79
N LYS A 159 16.55 31.08 -18.34
CA LYS A 159 16.20 31.63 -19.66
C LYS A 159 16.27 33.16 -19.71
N LYS A 160 15.90 33.84 -18.61
CA LYS A 160 15.98 35.31 -18.53
C LYS A 160 17.44 35.75 -18.47
N GLU A 161 18.25 35.10 -17.64
CA GLU A 161 19.68 35.41 -17.51
C GLU A 161 20.47 35.22 -18.82
N GLU A 162 20.22 34.13 -19.56
CA GLU A 162 20.79 33.90 -20.90
C GLU A 162 20.38 35.00 -21.90
N SER A 163 19.12 35.44 -21.84
CA SER A 163 18.59 36.48 -22.74
C SER A 163 19.13 37.88 -22.46
N ASP A 164 19.47 38.18 -21.20
CA ASP A 164 20.05 39.45 -20.79
C ASP A 164 21.57 39.48 -21.04
N THR A 165 22.27 38.35 -20.91
CA THR A 165 23.70 38.25 -21.26
C THR A 165 23.96 38.34 -22.76
N THR A 166 23.07 37.82 -23.61
CA THR A 166 23.21 37.93 -25.09
C THR A 166 22.81 39.29 -25.67
N LYS A 167 22.17 40.17 -24.89
CA LYS A 167 21.76 41.52 -25.32
C LYS A 167 22.77 42.63 -25.01
N LYS A 168 23.85 42.31 -24.29
CA LYS A 168 24.89 43.27 -23.88
C LYS A 168 26.13 43.14 -24.76
#